data_AF-A0A143WYT1-F1
#
_entry.id   AF-A0A143WYT1-F1
#
_cell.length_a   1.000
_cell.length_b   1.000
_cell.length_c   1.000
_cell.angle_alpha   90.00
_cell.angle_beta   90.00
_cell.angle_gamma   90.00
#
_symmetry.space_group_name_H-M   'P 1'
#
loop_
_entity.id
_entity.type
_entity.pdbx_description
1 polymer ?
#
loop_
_entity_poly.entity_id
_entity_poly.type
_entity_poly.pdbx_seq_one_letter_code
_entity_poly.pdbx_strand_id
1 'polypeptide(L)' 'MQKYQIGELAYIIESTIHVTQVKILNYAGGYYTIQFSNGGGIRVSENRLYKTKEEAEQIVTSVKARNMIQY' A
#
# COMPACT_ATOMS: atom_id res chain seq x y z
N MET A 1 -4.46 13.93 10.91
CA MET A 1 -4.98 14.50 9.65
C MET A 1 -4.97 13.42 8.58
N GLN A 2 -5.86 13.50 7.59
CA GLN A 2 -5.89 12.53 6.50
C GLN A 2 -4.74 12.82 5.52
N LYS A 3 -3.87 11.83 5.27
CA LYS A 3 -2.72 11.86 4.36
C LYS A 3 -3.11 11.66 2.88
N TYR A 4 -4.19 10.91 2.62
CA TYR A 4 -4.66 10.58 1.27
C TYR A 4 -6.12 10.99 1.07
N GLN A 5 -6.48 11.58 -0.06
CA GLN A 5 -7.87 11.98 -0.29
C GLN A 5 -8.77 10.79 -0.65
N ILE A 6 -10.05 10.89 -0.28
CA ILE A 6 -11.06 9.92 -0.71
C ILE A 6 -11.24 10.04 -2.22
N GLY A 7 -11.17 8.90 -2.92
CA GLY A 7 -11.21 8.82 -4.38
C GLY A 7 -9.82 8.85 -5.04
N GLU A 8 -8.76 9.16 -4.29
CA GLU A 8 -7.39 9.16 -4.79
C GLU A 8 -6.88 7.73 -5.01
N LEU A 9 -5.93 7.60 -5.92
CA LEU A 9 -5.22 6.35 -6.18
C LEU A 9 -3.97 6.27 -5.29
N ALA A 10 -3.77 5.12 -4.68
CA ALA A 10 -2.62 4.82 -3.86
C ALA A 10 -2.08 3.43 -4.21
N TYR A 11 -0.92 3.08 -3.67
CA TYR A 11 -0.30 1.78 -3.84
C TYR A 11 -0.14 1.10 -2.49
N ILE A 12 -0.32 -0.22 -2.45
CA ILE A 12 -0.02 -1.04 -1.27
C ILE A 12 0.94 -2.16 -1.62
N ILE A 13 1.60 -2.69 -0.59
CA ILE A 13 2.39 -3.92 -0.69
C ILE A 13 1.62 -5.05 -0.01
N GLU A 14 1.12 -6.01 -0.80
CA GLU A 14 0.27 -7.11 -0.30
C GLU A 14 1.09 -8.16 0.46
N SER A 15 2.12 -8.72 -0.19
CA SER A 15 2.92 -9.85 0.33
C SER A 15 4.41 -9.56 0.27
N THR A 16 4.84 -8.39 0.76
CA THR A 16 6.25 -7.90 0.75
C THR A 16 6.94 -7.78 -0.61
N ILE A 17 6.33 -8.28 -1.69
CA ILE A 17 6.90 -8.31 -3.04
C ILE A 17 5.97 -7.76 -4.13
N HIS A 18 4.66 -7.73 -3.86
CA HIS A 18 3.66 -7.32 -4.84
C HIS A 18 3.17 -5.91 -4.50
N VAL A 19 3.44 -4.97 -5.41
CA VAL A 19 2.91 -3.62 -5.36
C VAL A 19 1.63 -3.57 -6.18
N THR A 20 0.51 -3.25 -5.52
CA THR A 20 -0.82 -3.24 -6.13
C THR A 20 -1.42 -1.84 -6.02
N GLN A 21 -1.98 -1.35 -7.13
CA GLN A 21 -2.70 -0.08 -7.17
C GLN A 21 -4.11 -0.25 -6.58
N VAL A 22 -4.51 0.69 -5.74
CA VAL A 22 -5.80 0.70 -5.04
C VAL A 22 -6.41 2.09 -5.03
N LYS A 23 -7.73 2.17 -4.79
CA LYS A 23 -8.45 3.43 -4.63
C LYS A 23 -8.85 3.63 -3.17
N ILE A 24 -8.64 4.84 -2.64
CA ILE A 24 -9.10 5.21 -1.30
C ILE A 24 -10.63 5.39 -1.34
N LEU A 25 -11.37 4.63 -0.55
CA LEU A 25 -12.82 4.75 -0.43
C LEU A 25 -13.26 5.57 0.78
N ASN A 26 -12.56 5.44 1.90
CA ASN A 26 -12.92 6.14 3.13
C ASN A 26 -11.73 6.24 4.09
N TYR A 27 -11.79 7.17 5.03
CA TYR A 27 -10.86 7.27 6.15
C TYR A 27 -11.65 7.46 7.45
N ALA A 28 -11.42 6.56 8.40
CA ALA A 28 -12.07 6.62 9.71
C ALA A 28 -11.17 6.03 10.79
N GLY A 29 -11.02 6.76 11.90
CA GLY A 29 -10.30 6.28 13.08
C GLY A 29 -8.83 5.94 12.84
N GLY A 30 -8.15 6.64 11.91
CA GLY A 30 -6.75 6.37 11.58
C GLY A 30 -6.52 5.30 10.51
N TYR A 31 -7.60 4.68 10.01
CA TYR A 31 -7.53 3.63 8.99
C TYR A 31 -8.16 4.09 7.69
N TYR A 32 -7.56 3.66 6.58
CA TYR A 32 -8.10 3.84 5.24
C TYR A 32 -8.80 2.57 4.78
N THR A 33 -10.02 2.72 4.28
CA THR A 33 -10.67 1.67 3.50
C THR A 33 -10.23 1.85 2.05
N ILE A 34 -9.59 0.82 1.50
CA ILE A 34 -9.14 0.80 0.11
C ILE A 34 -9.89 -0.25 -0.68
N GLN A 35 -10.00 -0.03 -1.98
CA GLN A 35 -10.58 -0.98 -2.94
C GLN A 35 -9.56 -1.36 -3.99
N PHE A 36 -9.45 -2.65 -4.24
CA PHE A 36 -8.60 -3.20 -5.29
C PHE A 36 -9.30 -3.17 -6.64
N SER A 37 -8.51 -3.12 -7.71
CA SER A 37 -9.03 -3.14 -9.09
C SER A 37 -9.76 -4.44 -9.44
N ASN A 38 -9.41 -5.56 -8.80
CA ASN A 38 -10.08 -6.86 -8.97
C ASN A 38 -11.34 -7.02 -8.09
N GLY A 39 -11.76 -5.96 -7.40
CA GLY A 39 -12.85 -6.01 -6.44
C GLY A 39 -12.38 -6.42 -5.03
N GLY A 40 -13.28 -6.30 -4.06
CA GLY A 40 -12.93 -6.44 -2.66
C GLY A 40 -12.27 -5.17 -2.09
N GLY A 41 -12.35 -5.01 -0.77
CA GLY A 41 -11.78 -3.88 -0.08
C GLY A 41 -11.38 -4.24 1.33
N ILE A 42 -10.27 -3.66 1.79
CA ILE A 42 -9.70 -3.91 3.11
C ILE A 42 -9.46 -2.60 3.83
N ARG A 43 -9.32 -2.68 5.15
CA ARG A 43 -8.88 -1.56 5.98
C ARG A 43 -7.39 -1.68 6.27
N VAL A 44 -6.64 -0.63 5.99
CA VAL A 44 -5.19 -0.56 6.20
C VAL A 44 -4.81 0.71 6.95
N SER A 45 -3.71 0.64 7.69
CA SER A 45 -3.09 1.82 8.30
C SER A 45 -2.42 2.69 7.24
N GLU A 46 -2.27 3.97 7.54
CA GLU A 46 -1.58 4.94 6.67
C GLU A 46 -0.15 4.52 6.26
N ASN A 47 0.58 3.84 7.14
CA ASN A 47 1.97 3.40 6.88
C ASN A 47 2.09 2.32 5.80
N ARG A 48 0.99 1.66 5.42
CA ARG A 48 0.99 0.62 4.38
C ARG A 48 0.61 1.16 3.00
N LEU A 49 0.29 2.45 2.92
CA LEU A 49 -0.08 3.14 1.69
C LEU A 49 1.12 3.96 1.20
N TYR A 50 1.35 3.90 -0.10
CA TYR A 50 2.41 4.60 -0.81
C TYR A 50 1.79 5.45 -1.90
N LYS A 51 2.32 6.66 -2.10
CA LYS A 51 1.76 7.60 -3.08
C LYS A 51 2.17 7.23 -4.51
N THR A 52 3.35 6.64 -4.68
CA THR A 52 3.90 6.23 -5.97
C THR A 52 4.26 4.75 -5.96
N LYS A 53 4.27 4.15 -7.15
CA LYS A 53 4.72 2.78 -7.36
C LYS A 53 6.21 2.63 -7.03
N GLU A 54 7.03 3.60 -7.42
CA GLU A 54 8.48 3.59 -7.18
C GLU A 54 8.84 3.55 -5.70
N GLU A 55 8.14 4.31 -4.85
CA GLU A 55 8.39 4.32 -3.40
C GLU A 55 8.08 2.92 -2.80
N ALA A 56 7.01 2.29 -3.25
CA ALA A 56 6.67 0.92 -2.85
C ALA A 56 7.69 -0.10 -3.39
N GLU A 57 8.14 0.04 -4.63
CA GLU A 57 9.12 -0.88 -5.24
C GLU A 57 10.50 -0.78 -4.60
N GLN A 58 10.91 0.40 -4.13
CA GLN A 58 12.13 0.57 -3.34
C GLN A 58 12.07 -0.22 -2.03
N ILE A 59 10.93 -0.15 -1.32
CA ILE A 59 10.72 -0.94 -0.10
C ILE A 59 10.79 -2.43 -0.43
N VAL A 60 10.06 -2.90 -1.46
CA VAL A 60 10.11 -4.30 -1.90
C VAL A 60 11.53 -4.75 -2.23
N THR A 61 12.29 -3.93 -2.96
CA THR A 61 13.68 -4.23 -3.34
C THR A 61 14.57 -4.33 -2.10
N SER A 62 14.43 -3.39 -1.15
CA SER A 62 15.18 -3.42 0.11
C SER A 62 14.87 -4.66 0.94
N VAL A 63 13.59 -5.07 0.98
CA VAL A 63 13.14 -6.28 1.69
C VAL A 63 13.67 -7.53 0.99
N LYS A 64 13.66 -7.59 -0.35
CA LYS A 64 14.28 -8.69 -1.11
C LYS A 64 15.77 -8.81 -0.83
N ALA A 65 16.51 -7.70 -0.88
CA ALA A 65 17.94 -7.68 -0.60
C ALA A 65 18.24 -8.19 0.83
N ARG A 66 17.45 -7.78 1.83
CA ARG A 66 17.57 -8.27 3.21
C ARG A 66 17.32 -9.77 3.34
N ASN A 67 16.32 -10.32 2.64
CA ASN A 67 16.01 -11.75 2.68
C ASN A 67 17.04 -12.59 1.90
N MET A 68 17.75 -12.01 0.93
CA MET A 68 18.76 -12.70 0.14
C MET A 68 20.08 -12.94 0.89
N ILE A 69 20.36 -12.18 1.96
CA ILE A 69 21.60 -12.30 2.77
C ILE A 69 21.45 -13.40 3.85
N GLN A 70 20.30 -14.07 3.94
CA GLN A 70 20.01 -15.10 4.95
C GLN A 70 20.33 -16.55 4.51
N TYR A 71 21.10 -16.75 3.43
CA TYR A 71 21.48 -18.07 2.91
C TYR A 71 23.00 -18.24 2.85
#